data_AF-A0A523RI03-F1
#
_entry.id   AF-A0A523RI03-F1
#
_cell.length_a   1.000
_cell.length_b   1.000
_cell.length_c   1.000
_cell.angle_alpha   90.00
_cell.angle_beta   90.00
_cell.angle_gamma   90.00
#
_symmetry.space_group_name_H-M   'P 1'
#
loop_
_entity.id
_entity.type
_entity.pdbx_description
1 polymer ?
#
loop_
_entity_poly.entity_id
_entity_poly.type
_entity_poly.pdbx_seq_one_letter_code
_entity_poly.pdbx_strand_id
1 'polypeptide(L)'
;MSFDLENPYLDIEVDDLVLGLYETEGVRKITELSRQVRSLLNLKTNTIRYRFSSNSNIHAKLKDVTFYENKKQFESLALRFIKLLNKINGISKRDIEAEIQILFYHVTIKRNHSSKFLLKELEDLTFQVFMKIHYFSEQDLYDHPSFLKTLIQIAIQACKTRKNMNHAFSEFYAELGENYHNLEKEFISIVPEKVIKNEKRKIKRLSEELMS
;
A
#
# COMPACT_ATOMS: atom_id res chain seq x y z
N MET A 1 47.60 27.11 -17.77
CA MET A 1 46.89 25.92 -18.26
C MET A 1 45.48 26.37 -18.58
N SER A 2 45.19 26.55 -19.86
CA SER A 2 43.85 26.79 -20.38
C SER A 2 43.06 25.48 -20.27
N PHE A 3 41.90 25.52 -19.60
CA PHE A 3 40.92 24.45 -19.72
C PHE A 3 40.26 24.61 -21.10
N ASP A 4 40.51 23.66 -21.98
CA ASP A 4 39.83 23.58 -23.28
C ASP A 4 38.34 23.33 -23.03
N LEU A 5 37.53 24.36 -23.27
CA LEU A 5 36.06 24.34 -23.14
C LEU A 5 35.36 23.81 -24.41
N GLU A 6 36.12 23.35 -25.40
CA GLU A 6 35.62 22.86 -26.69
C GLU A 6 35.86 21.35 -26.87
N ASN A 7 35.49 20.54 -25.87
CA ASN A 7 35.38 19.09 -26.09
C ASN A 7 33.91 18.71 -26.34
N PRO A 8 33.46 18.61 -27.60
CA PRO A 8 32.09 18.26 -27.96
C PRO A 8 31.71 16.81 -27.60
N TYR A 9 32.66 15.99 -27.13
CA TYR A 9 32.40 14.64 -26.63
C TYR A 9 31.97 14.60 -25.15
N LEU A 10 32.11 15.70 -24.39
CA LEU A 10 31.65 15.75 -23.00
C LEU A 10 30.14 16.02 -22.87
N ASP A 11 29.52 16.72 -23.83
CA ASP A 11 28.07 17.03 -23.78
C ASP A 11 27.20 15.84 -24.22
N ILE A 12 27.65 15.02 -25.17
CA ILE A 12 26.83 13.93 -25.74
C ILE A 12 26.71 12.73 -24.78
N GLU A 13 27.76 12.41 -24.02
CA GLU A 13 27.74 11.27 -23.10
C GLU A 13 26.98 11.54 -21.79
N VAL A 14 26.95 12.81 -21.33
CA VAL A 14 26.25 13.18 -20.09
C VAL A 14 24.75 13.26 -20.32
N ASP A 15 24.31 13.86 -21.43
CA ASP A 15 22.88 13.97 -21.75
C ASP A 15 22.24 12.61 -22.05
N ASP A 16 22.91 11.73 -22.80
CA ASP A 16 22.42 10.37 -23.07
C ASP A 16 22.39 9.50 -21.80
N LEU A 17 23.37 9.63 -20.91
CA LEU A 17 23.38 8.94 -19.62
C LEU A 17 22.27 9.46 -18.69
N VAL A 18 22.06 10.77 -18.66
CA VAL A 18 21.00 11.42 -17.88
C VAL A 18 19.63 11.04 -18.43
N LEU A 19 19.43 11.03 -19.75
CA LEU A 19 18.23 10.54 -20.42
C LEU A 19 17.97 9.08 -20.08
N GLY A 20 18.97 8.19 -20.18
CA GLY A 20 18.81 6.78 -19.80
C GLY A 20 18.45 6.57 -18.33
N LEU A 21 18.97 7.40 -17.42
CA LEU A 21 18.59 7.40 -16.00
C LEU A 21 17.15 7.90 -15.80
N TYR A 22 16.72 8.93 -16.52
CA TYR A 22 15.35 9.43 -16.47
C TYR A 22 14.35 8.44 -17.09
N GLU A 23 14.70 7.79 -18.20
CA GLU A 23 13.87 6.77 -18.84
C GLU A 23 13.68 5.56 -17.91
N THR A 24 14.76 5.07 -17.31
CA THR A 24 14.67 3.91 -16.41
C THR A 24 13.89 4.23 -15.13
N GLU A 25 14.08 5.40 -14.52
CA GLU A 25 13.33 5.82 -13.34
C GLU A 25 11.87 6.16 -13.68
N GLY A 26 11.63 6.79 -14.83
CA GLY A 26 10.30 7.09 -15.36
C GLY A 26 9.50 5.83 -15.65
N VAL A 27 10.08 4.84 -16.33
CA VAL A 27 9.44 3.54 -16.60
C VAL A 27 9.10 2.82 -15.31
N ARG A 28 10.01 2.81 -14.32
CA ARG A 28 9.76 2.23 -13.00
C ARG A 28 8.58 2.92 -12.31
N LYS A 29 8.52 4.25 -12.38
CA LYS A 29 7.44 5.03 -11.79
C LYS A 29 6.11 4.77 -12.47
N ILE A 30 6.04 4.82 -13.80
CA ILE A 30 4.83 4.51 -14.58
C ILE A 30 4.33 3.09 -14.25
N THR A 31 5.25 2.14 -14.14
CA THR A 31 4.92 0.76 -13.76
C THR A 31 4.33 0.70 -12.35
N GLU A 32 4.92 1.43 -11.39
CA GLU A 32 4.41 1.53 -10.02
C GLU A 32 2.99 2.12 -9.99
N LEU A 33 2.75 3.25 -10.67
CA LEU A 33 1.45 3.93 -10.70
C LEU A 33 0.39 3.04 -11.36
N SER A 34 0.72 2.45 -12.50
CA SER A 34 -0.16 1.52 -13.23
C SER A 34 -0.55 0.32 -12.36
N ARG A 35 0.42 -0.21 -11.59
CA ARG A 35 0.17 -1.29 -10.62
C ARG A 35 -0.84 -0.86 -9.55
N GLN A 36 -0.74 0.37 -9.04
CA GLN A 36 -1.67 0.85 -8.02
C GLN A 36 -3.10 1.03 -8.57
N VAL A 37 -3.24 1.56 -9.78
CA VAL A 37 -4.55 1.68 -10.45
C VAL A 37 -5.16 0.30 -10.67
N ARG A 38 -4.38 -0.66 -11.19
CA ARG A 38 -4.85 -2.05 -11.38
C ARG A 38 -5.31 -2.67 -10.05
N SER A 39 -4.55 -2.46 -8.98
CA SER A 39 -4.89 -2.99 -7.66
C SER A 39 -6.24 -2.47 -7.16
N LEU A 40 -6.51 -1.18 -7.33
CA LEU A 40 -7.80 -0.58 -6.99
C LEU A 40 -8.94 -1.21 -7.81
N LEU A 41 -8.78 -1.32 -9.12
CA LEU A 41 -9.79 -1.87 -10.02
C LEU A 41 -10.09 -3.35 -9.70
N ASN A 42 -9.07 -4.13 -9.37
CA ASN A 42 -9.24 -5.52 -8.99
C ASN A 42 -9.95 -5.66 -7.63
N LEU A 43 -9.63 -4.82 -6.65
CA LEU A 43 -10.32 -4.81 -5.37
C LEU A 43 -11.79 -4.39 -5.54
N LYS A 44 -12.07 -3.40 -6.40
CA LYS A 44 -13.45 -3.02 -6.78
C LYS A 44 -14.19 -4.17 -7.46
N THR A 45 -13.51 -4.90 -8.35
CA THR A 45 -14.07 -6.10 -8.99
C THR A 45 -14.42 -7.17 -7.96
N ASN A 46 -13.56 -7.40 -6.98
CA ASN A 46 -13.82 -8.33 -5.87
C ASN A 46 -15.03 -7.88 -5.02
N THR A 47 -15.17 -6.58 -4.74
CA THR A 47 -16.35 -6.02 -4.05
C THR A 47 -17.65 -6.25 -4.84
N ILE A 48 -17.62 -6.01 -6.15
CA ILE A 48 -18.77 -6.27 -7.04
C ILE A 48 -19.11 -7.76 -7.04
N ARG A 49 -18.12 -8.64 -7.21
CA ARG A 49 -18.33 -10.09 -7.15
C ARG A 49 -18.95 -10.51 -5.83
N TYR A 50 -18.44 -10.02 -4.70
CA TYR A 50 -19.03 -10.32 -3.39
C TYR A 50 -20.52 -9.93 -3.31
N ARG A 51 -20.89 -8.77 -3.84
CA ARG A 51 -22.28 -8.29 -3.85
C ARG A 51 -23.23 -9.21 -4.62
N PHE A 52 -22.77 -9.74 -5.76
CA PHE A 52 -23.62 -10.48 -6.70
C PHE A 52 -23.43 -12.00 -6.65
N SER A 53 -22.44 -12.49 -5.90
CA SER A 53 -22.29 -13.91 -5.61
C SER A 53 -23.46 -14.38 -4.75
N SER A 54 -24.34 -15.19 -5.32
CA SER A 54 -25.33 -15.96 -4.57
C SER A 54 -24.64 -16.68 -3.42
N ASN A 55 -25.20 -16.62 -2.21
CA ASN A 55 -24.66 -17.21 -0.95
C ASN A 55 -24.37 -18.73 -1.00
N SER A 56 -24.39 -19.37 -2.16
CA SER A 56 -24.38 -20.82 -2.32
C SER A 56 -23.00 -21.48 -2.31
N ASN A 57 -21.87 -20.76 -2.34
CA ASN A 57 -20.55 -21.42 -2.44
C ASN A 57 -19.41 -20.81 -1.60
N ILE A 58 -19.72 -20.15 -0.47
CA ILE A 58 -18.69 -19.58 0.45
C ILE A 58 -17.84 -20.69 1.12
N HIS A 59 -18.17 -21.98 0.93
CA HIS A 59 -17.52 -23.10 1.63
C HIS A 59 -16.50 -23.91 0.82
N ALA A 60 -16.17 -23.54 -0.42
CA ALA A 60 -15.34 -24.40 -1.28
C ALA A 60 -13.82 -24.13 -1.27
N LYS A 61 -13.32 -22.99 -0.78
CA LYS A 61 -11.87 -22.68 -0.77
C LYS A 61 -11.27 -22.65 0.64
N LEU A 62 -11.55 -23.66 1.45
CA LEU A 62 -10.72 -23.98 2.60
C LEU A 62 -9.50 -24.79 2.10
N LYS A 63 -8.30 -24.28 2.42
CA LYS A 63 -6.95 -24.93 2.32
C LYS A 63 -6.03 -24.49 1.16
N ASP A 64 -5.86 -23.20 0.94
CA ASP A 64 -4.58 -22.74 0.38
C ASP A 64 -3.65 -22.27 1.52
N VAL A 65 -2.74 -23.14 1.94
CA VAL A 65 -1.74 -22.84 2.99
C VAL A 65 -0.93 -21.60 2.60
N THR A 66 -0.64 -21.44 1.31
CA THR A 66 0.11 -20.30 0.77
C THR A 66 -0.67 -18.99 0.94
N PHE A 67 -1.99 -19.00 0.80
CA PHE A 67 -2.80 -17.81 1.06
C PHE A 67 -2.68 -17.35 2.52
N TYR A 68 -2.87 -18.26 3.48
CA TYR A 68 -2.84 -17.93 4.91
C TYR A 68 -1.46 -17.47 5.37
N GLU A 69 -0.39 -18.08 4.87
CA GLU A 69 0.98 -17.64 5.13
C GLU A 69 1.24 -16.23 4.61
N ASN A 70 0.86 -15.95 3.36
CA ASN A 70 0.99 -14.62 2.78
C ASN A 70 0.13 -13.59 3.54
N LYS A 71 -1.07 -13.97 3.97
CA LYS A 71 -1.98 -13.11 4.74
C LYS A 71 -1.34 -12.74 6.08
N LYS A 72 -0.77 -13.71 6.79
CA LYS A 72 -0.05 -13.49 8.05
C LYS A 72 1.16 -12.56 7.85
N GLN A 73 1.93 -12.76 6.78
CA GLN A 73 3.05 -11.87 6.43
C GLN A 73 2.56 -10.44 6.18
N PHE A 74 1.46 -10.27 5.44
CA PHE A 74 0.87 -8.95 5.21
C PHE A 74 0.34 -8.31 6.48
N GLU A 75 -0.35 -9.05 7.34
CA GLU A 75 -0.83 -8.53 8.63
C GLU A 75 0.33 -8.06 9.52
N SER A 76 1.44 -8.81 9.56
CA SER A 76 2.67 -8.41 10.24
C SER A 76 3.27 -7.14 9.64
N LEU A 77 3.35 -7.05 8.31
CA LEU A 77 3.85 -5.88 7.59
C LEU A 77 2.99 -4.65 7.84
N ALA A 78 1.66 -4.80 7.74
CA ALA A 78 0.69 -3.74 8.01
C ALA A 78 0.80 -3.26 9.46
N LEU A 79 0.95 -4.17 10.43
CA LEU A 79 1.14 -3.80 11.83
C LEU A 79 2.44 -3.00 12.03
N ARG A 80 3.55 -3.40 11.39
CA ARG A 80 4.81 -2.64 11.43
C ARG A 80 4.65 -1.25 10.82
N PHE A 81 3.99 -1.16 9.68
CA PHE A 81 3.69 0.09 8.99
C PHE A 81 2.87 1.04 9.89
N ILE A 82 1.77 0.56 10.46
CA ILE A 82 0.92 1.35 11.37
C ILE A 82 1.68 1.76 12.65
N LYS A 83 2.48 0.86 13.23
CA LYS A 83 3.32 1.19 14.39
C LYS A 83 4.32 2.30 14.07
N LEU A 84 4.93 2.28 12.88
CA LEU A 84 5.85 3.32 12.45
C LEU A 84 5.12 4.65 12.24
N LEU A 85 3.95 4.64 11.59
CA LEU A 85 3.13 5.84 11.45
C LEU A 85 2.74 6.43 12.82
N ASN A 86 2.35 5.60 13.78
CA ASN A 86 2.04 6.04 15.14
C ASN A 86 3.27 6.60 15.86
N LYS A 87 4.45 6.00 15.65
CA LYS A 87 5.72 6.50 16.19
C LYS A 87 6.05 7.89 15.62
N ILE A 88 5.80 8.10 14.33
CA ILE A 88 6.03 9.38 13.65
C ILE A 88 5.00 10.42 14.09
N ASN A 89 3.73 10.04 14.24
CA ASN A 89 2.67 10.96 14.66
C ASN A 89 2.83 11.44 16.13
N GLY A 90 3.61 10.72 16.94
CA GLY A 90 3.81 11.03 18.35
C GLY A 90 2.53 10.97 19.19
N ILE A 91 2.63 11.41 20.45
CA ILE A 91 1.51 11.51 21.41
C ILE A 91 0.59 12.71 21.07
N SER A 92 1.07 13.66 20.25
CA SER A 92 0.43 14.95 19.97
C SER A 92 -0.83 14.88 19.10
N LYS A 93 -1.23 13.71 18.57
CA LYS A 93 -2.40 13.56 17.67
C LYS A 93 -2.44 14.63 16.56
N ARG A 94 -1.27 15.07 16.08
CA ARG A 94 -1.19 16.01 14.97
C ARG A 94 -1.58 15.29 13.68
N ASP A 95 -1.77 16.08 12.62
CA ASP A 95 -1.93 15.51 11.30
C ASP A 95 -0.61 14.86 10.87
N ILE A 96 -0.68 13.65 10.31
CA ILE A 96 0.48 12.89 9.84
C ILE A 96 1.26 13.65 8.77
N GLU A 97 0.57 14.51 8.01
CA GLU A 97 1.19 15.41 7.04
C GLU A 97 2.20 16.34 7.71
N ALA A 98 1.80 17.01 8.79
CA ALA A 98 2.66 17.95 9.51
C ALA A 98 3.90 17.26 10.11
N GLU A 99 3.74 16.06 10.66
CA GLU A 99 4.85 15.31 11.28
C GLU A 99 5.85 14.80 10.22
N ILE A 100 5.37 14.38 9.04
CA ILE A 100 6.24 14.04 7.91
C ILE A 100 7.02 15.27 7.43
N GLN A 101 6.39 16.45 7.34
CA GLN A 101 7.07 17.69 6.97
C GLN A 101 8.15 18.09 7.99
N ILE A 102 7.88 17.92 9.28
CA ILE A 102 8.88 18.15 10.35
C ILE A 102 10.08 17.21 10.18
N LEU A 103 9.85 15.94 9.83
CA LEU A 103 10.94 15.01 9.56
C LEU A 103 11.77 15.46 8.35
N PHE A 104 11.15 15.90 7.25
CA PHE A 104 11.88 16.44 6.11
C PHE A 104 12.71 17.68 6.47
N TYR A 105 12.16 18.60 7.27
CA TYR A 105 12.88 19.75 7.80
C TYR A 105 14.11 19.32 8.63
N HIS A 106 13.96 18.32 9.50
CA HIS A 106 15.07 17.80 10.30
C HIS A 106 16.16 17.13 9.46
N VAL A 107 15.81 16.50 8.34
CA VAL A 107 16.80 15.91 7.42
C VAL A 107 17.52 16.98 6.61
N THR A 108 16.77 17.92 6.02
CA THR A 108 17.30 18.92 5.08
C THR A 108 18.11 19.99 5.79
N ILE A 109 17.62 20.50 6.93
CA ILE A 109 18.22 21.64 7.63
C ILE A 109 19.10 21.18 8.79
N LYS A 110 18.62 20.23 9.61
CA LYS A 110 19.37 19.77 10.79
C LYS A 110 20.29 18.58 10.54
N ARG A 111 20.33 18.03 9.31
CA ARG A 111 21.11 16.84 8.93
C ARG A 111 20.91 15.66 9.91
N ASN A 112 19.70 15.51 10.44
CA ASN A 112 19.40 14.51 11.45
C ASN A 112 19.33 13.11 10.83
N HIS A 113 20.29 12.25 11.16
CA HIS A 113 20.37 10.88 10.65
C HIS A 113 19.20 9.99 11.11
N SER A 114 18.69 10.19 12.32
CA SER A 114 17.56 9.42 12.85
C SER A 114 16.26 9.73 12.09
N SER A 115 15.98 11.00 11.79
CA SER A 115 14.85 11.40 10.94
C SER A 115 14.98 10.86 9.52
N LYS A 116 16.20 10.85 8.96
CA LYS A 116 16.48 10.26 7.65
C LYS A 116 16.20 8.75 7.65
N PHE A 117 16.62 8.05 8.69
CA PHE A 117 16.34 6.62 8.85
C PHE A 117 14.84 6.33 8.94
N LEU A 118 14.08 7.11 9.73
CA LEU A 118 12.63 6.95 9.86
C LEU A 118 11.90 7.19 8.54
N LEU A 119 12.27 8.23 7.79
CA LEU A 119 11.68 8.49 6.47
C LEU A 119 11.98 7.36 5.48
N LYS A 120 13.22 6.86 5.46
CA LYS A 120 13.59 5.72 4.61
C LYS A 120 12.82 4.45 5.00
N GLU A 121 12.74 4.14 6.29
CA GLU A 121 11.98 2.99 6.79
C GLU A 121 10.50 3.09 6.41
N LEU A 122 9.92 4.30 6.50
CA LEU A 122 8.53 4.55 6.11
C LEU A 122 8.33 4.37 4.62
N GLU A 123 9.26 4.85 3.79
CA GLU A 123 9.23 4.66 2.34
C GLU A 123 9.29 3.18 1.97
N ASP A 124 10.27 2.45 2.51
CA ASP A 124 10.48 1.03 2.23
C ASP A 124 9.27 0.18 2.67
N LEU A 125 8.68 0.48 3.84
CA LEU A 125 7.48 -0.20 4.32
C LEU A 125 6.26 0.12 3.46
N THR A 126 6.07 1.39 3.08
CA THR A 126 4.94 1.79 2.23
C THR A 126 4.99 1.09 0.87
N PHE A 127 6.18 1.01 0.28
CA PHE A 127 6.38 0.27 -0.97
C PHE A 127 6.05 -1.22 -0.81
N GLN A 128 6.56 -1.88 0.23
CA GLN A 128 6.26 -3.30 0.49
C GLN A 128 4.76 -3.54 0.71
N VAL A 129 4.08 -2.61 1.40
CA VAL A 129 2.63 -2.65 1.62
C VAL A 129 1.90 -2.62 0.29
N PHE A 130 2.23 -1.68 -0.60
CA PHE A 130 1.63 -1.62 -1.94
C PHE A 130 1.90 -2.88 -2.76
N MET A 131 3.10 -3.45 -2.68
CA MET A 131 3.42 -4.71 -3.36
C MET A 131 2.56 -5.88 -2.87
N LYS A 132 2.35 -6.00 -1.56
CA LYS A 132 1.48 -7.05 -1.00
C LYS A 132 0.00 -6.80 -1.30
N ILE A 133 -0.47 -5.54 -1.26
CA ILE A 133 -1.83 -5.19 -1.70
C ILE A 133 -2.05 -5.60 -3.14
N HIS A 134 -1.09 -5.28 -4.03
CA HIS A 134 -1.16 -5.68 -5.41
C HIS A 134 -1.22 -7.20 -5.57
N TYR A 135 -0.31 -7.93 -4.91
CA TYR A 135 -0.31 -9.39 -4.91
C TYR A 135 -1.68 -9.99 -4.55
N PHE A 136 -2.32 -9.46 -3.50
CA PHE A 136 -3.64 -9.92 -3.10
C PHE A 136 -4.76 -9.45 -4.04
N SER A 137 -4.63 -8.27 -4.63
CA SER A 137 -5.62 -7.76 -5.59
C SER A 137 -5.72 -8.65 -6.82
N GLU A 138 -4.62 -9.30 -7.24
CA GLU A 138 -4.61 -10.26 -8.36
C GLU A 138 -5.27 -11.61 -8.00
N GLN A 139 -5.69 -11.79 -6.75
CA GLN A 139 -6.38 -13.00 -6.29
C GLN A 139 -7.90 -12.78 -6.20
N ASP A 140 -8.63 -13.88 -6.22
CA ASP A 140 -10.05 -13.90 -5.89
C ASP A 140 -10.21 -13.80 -4.37
N LEU A 141 -10.61 -12.63 -3.88
CA LEU A 141 -10.80 -12.32 -2.45
C LEU A 141 -12.26 -12.14 -2.05
N TYR A 142 -13.19 -12.32 -2.99
CA TYR A 142 -14.61 -12.08 -2.75
C TYR A 142 -15.19 -13.03 -1.67
N ASP A 143 -14.57 -14.19 -1.42
CA ASP A 143 -14.91 -15.11 -0.33
C ASP A 143 -14.22 -14.76 1.00
N HIS A 144 -13.43 -13.70 1.04
CA HIS A 144 -12.71 -13.21 2.22
C HIS A 144 -13.04 -11.75 2.54
N PRO A 145 -14.33 -11.39 2.76
CA PRO A 145 -14.76 -9.99 2.87
C PRO A 145 -14.08 -9.25 4.03
N SER A 146 -13.83 -9.93 5.15
CA SER A 146 -13.10 -9.35 6.28
C SER A 146 -11.67 -8.94 5.92
N PHE A 147 -10.99 -9.74 5.10
CA PHE A 147 -9.62 -9.46 4.68
C PHE A 147 -9.57 -8.39 3.58
N LEU A 148 -10.52 -8.43 2.65
CA LEU A 148 -10.71 -7.41 1.62
C LEU A 148 -10.88 -6.02 2.24
N LYS A 149 -11.69 -5.89 3.31
CA LYS A 149 -11.81 -4.65 4.07
C LYS A 149 -10.46 -4.14 4.59
N THR A 150 -9.68 -5.04 5.21
CA THR A 150 -8.36 -4.69 5.75
C THR A 150 -7.42 -4.20 4.64
N LEU A 151 -7.39 -4.85 3.48
CA LEU A 151 -6.57 -4.42 2.34
C LEU A 151 -6.92 -2.99 1.91
N ILE A 152 -8.22 -2.69 1.75
CA ILE A 152 -8.70 -1.35 1.38
C ILE A 152 -8.27 -0.32 2.42
N GLN A 153 -8.45 -0.62 3.71
CA GLN A 153 -8.09 0.30 4.80
C GLN A 153 -6.59 0.60 4.84
N ILE A 154 -5.75 -0.42 4.66
CA ILE A 154 -4.30 -0.25 4.59
C ILE A 154 -3.90 0.51 3.33
N ALA A 155 -4.57 0.29 2.19
CA ALA A 155 -4.32 1.03 0.95
C ALA A 155 -4.59 2.54 1.12
N ILE A 156 -5.67 2.92 1.81
CA ILE A 156 -5.97 4.32 2.13
C ILE A 156 -4.82 4.95 2.92
N GLN A 157 -4.32 4.26 3.96
CA GLN A 157 -3.21 4.77 4.78
C GLN A 157 -1.92 4.88 3.96
N ALA A 158 -1.61 3.88 3.13
CA ALA A 158 -0.44 3.90 2.25
C ALA A 158 -0.50 5.06 1.24
N CYS A 159 -1.68 5.35 0.67
CA CYS A 159 -1.88 6.49 -0.22
C CYS A 159 -1.65 7.82 0.49
N LYS A 160 -2.21 8.00 1.71
CA LYS A 160 -1.96 9.19 2.54
C LYS A 160 -0.47 9.38 2.83
N THR A 161 0.22 8.30 3.19
CA THR A 161 1.66 8.33 3.42
C THR A 161 2.42 8.73 2.16
N ARG A 162 2.13 8.12 1.00
CA ARG A 162 2.83 8.46 -0.26
C ARG A 162 2.54 9.86 -0.74
N LYS A 163 1.31 10.35 -0.62
CA LYS A 163 0.94 11.74 -0.90
C LYS A 163 1.88 12.71 -0.16
N ASN A 164 2.11 12.46 1.13
CA ASN A 164 2.90 13.35 1.98
C ASN A 164 4.41 13.20 1.80
N MET A 165 4.86 12.05 1.27
CA MET A 165 6.29 11.76 1.06
C MET A 165 6.77 12.06 -0.36
N ASN A 166 5.88 12.11 -1.36
CA ASN A 166 6.23 12.25 -2.76
C ASN A 166 5.51 13.44 -3.38
N HIS A 167 6.17 14.60 -3.40
CA HIS A 167 5.60 15.83 -3.93
C HIS A 167 5.20 15.72 -5.41
N ALA A 168 6.04 15.08 -6.23
CA ALA A 168 5.85 14.99 -7.69
C ALA A 168 4.60 14.19 -8.09
N PHE A 169 4.18 13.23 -7.26
CA PHE A 169 3.00 12.39 -7.52
C PHE A 169 1.94 12.52 -6.41
N SER A 170 1.99 13.61 -5.64
CA SER A 170 1.13 13.81 -4.48
C SER A 170 -0.35 13.82 -4.87
N GLU A 171 -0.71 14.50 -5.96
CA GLU A 171 -2.08 14.55 -6.50
C GLU A 171 -2.60 13.16 -6.91
N PHE A 172 -1.78 12.37 -7.60
CA PHE A 172 -2.13 10.99 -7.96
C PHE A 172 -2.48 10.16 -6.71
N TYR A 173 -1.63 10.20 -5.67
CA TYR A 173 -1.89 9.42 -4.45
C TYR A 173 -3.05 10.00 -3.63
N ALA A 174 -3.33 11.30 -3.73
CA ALA A 174 -4.52 11.90 -3.12
C ALA A 174 -5.79 11.36 -3.78
N GLU A 175 -5.87 11.38 -5.11
CA GLU A 175 -7.02 10.87 -5.86
C GLU A 175 -7.18 9.35 -5.69
N LEU A 176 -6.08 8.59 -5.78
CA LEU A 176 -6.08 7.15 -5.53
C LEU A 176 -6.60 6.84 -4.11
N GLY A 177 -6.17 7.61 -3.12
CA GLY A 177 -6.63 7.49 -1.74
C GLY A 177 -8.13 7.74 -1.58
N GLU A 178 -8.67 8.76 -2.25
CA GLU A 178 -10.12 9.04 -2.25
C GLU A 178 -10.90 7.92 -2.95
N ASN A 179 -10.38 7.38 -4.04
CA ASN A 179 -10.98 6.24 -4.74
C ASN A 179 -11.04 4.99 -3.85
N TYR A 180 -9.97 4.70 -3.09
CA TYR A 180 -10.02 3.63 -2.08
C TYR A 180 -11.00 3.91 -0.94
N HIS A 181 -11.12 5.17 -0.51
CA HIS A 181 -12.07 5.54 0.54
C HIS A 181 -13.53 5.40 0.08
N ASN A 182 -13.82 5.77 -1.17
CA ASN A 182 -15.13 5.53 -1.78
C ASN A 182 -15.42 4.04 -1.93
N LEU A 183 -14.42 3.23 -2.32
CA LEU A 183 -14.54 1.78 -2.33
C LEU A 183 -14.83 1.21 -0.92
N GLU A 184 -14.20 1.74 0.12
CA GLU A 184 -14.48 1.34 1.51
C GLU A 184 -15.95 1.61 1.89
N LYS A 185 -16.48 2.79 1.56
CA LYS A 185 -17.88 3.15 1.81
C LYS A 185 -18.83 2.23 1.06
N GLU A 186 -18.57 1.99 -0.23
CA GLU A 186 -19.31 1.02 -1.05
C GLU A 186 -19.29 -0.36 -0.38
N PHE A 187 -18.12 -0.83 0.05
CA PHE A 187 -17.94 -2.14 0.65
C PHE A 187 -18.69 -2.31 1.98
N ILE A 188 -18.63 -1.31 2.87
CA ILE A 188 -19.34 -1.32 4.16
C ILE A 188 -20.86 -1.35 3.95
N SER A 189 -21.37 -0.70 2.91
CA SER A 189 -22.80 -0.74 2.58
C SER A 189 -23.28 -2.13 2.12
N ILE A 190 -22.37 -2.98 1.63
CA ILE A 190 -22.67 -4.29 1.07
C ILE A 190 -22.45 -5.42 2.10
N VAL A 191 -21.48 -5.29 3.01
CA VAL A 191 -21.16 -6.33 4.01
C VAL A 191 -21.85 -6.03 5.35
N PRO A 192 -22.86 -6.83 5.78
CA PRO A 192 -23.46 -6.65 7.09
C PRO A 192 -22.45 -7.03 8.20
N GLU A 193 -22.33 -6.20 9.25
CA GLU A 193 -21.43 -6.44 10.40
C GLU A 193 -21.62 -7.84 11.05
N LYS A 194 -22.81 -8.43 10.90
CA LYS A 194 -23.14 -9.78 11.40
C LYS A 194 -22.39 -10.91 10.66
N VAL A 195 -22.05 -10.74 9.39
CA VAL A 195 -21.33 -11.76 8.59
C VAL A 195 -19.88 -11.89 9.07
N ILE A 196 -19.23 -10.76 9.40
CA ILE A 196 -17.85 -10.70 9.90
C ILE A 196 -17.69 -11.41 11.27
N LYS A 197 -18.70 -11.31 12.15
CA LYS A 197 -18.67 -11.98 13.47
C LYS A 197 -18.95 -13.49 13.38
N ASN A 198 -19.73 -13.95 12.40
CA ASN A 198 -20.12 -15.34 12.25
C ASN A 198 -19.01 -16.22 11.65
N GLU A 199 -18.19 -15.69 10.73
CA GLU A 199 -17.04 -16.43 10.16
C GLU A 199 -15.99 -16.78 11.23
N LYS A 200 -15.64 -15.83 12.11
CA LYS A 200 -14.72 -16.09 13.23
C LYS A 200 -15.21 -17.19 14.18
N ARG A 201 -16.52 -17.27 14.43
CA ARG A 201 -17.12 -18.32 15.26
C ARG A 201 -17.14 -19.69 14.55
N LYS A 202 -17.37 -19.71 13.23
CA LYS A 202 -17.42 -20.96 12.44
C LYS A 202 -16.03 -21.58 12.28
N ILE A 203 -15.01 -20.77 12.04
CA ILE A 203 -13.60 -21.23 11.96
C ILE A 203 -13.13 -21.74 13.33
N LYS A 204 -13.49 -21.07 14.42
CA LYS A 204 -13.13 -21.51 15.79
C LYS A 204 -13.75 -22.87 16.14
N ARG A 205 -15.02 -23.12 15.79
CA ARG A 205 -15.67 -24.42 16.00
C ARG A 205 -15.04 -25.54 15.17
N LEU A 206 -14.74 -25.28 13.89
CA LEU A 206 -14.06 -26.24 13.03
C LEU A 206 -12.65 -26.60 13.54
N SER A 207 -11.92 -25.65 14.14
CA SER A 207 -10.62 -25.94 14.76
C SER A 207 -10.72 -26.71 16.08
N GLU A 208 -11.82 -26.58 16.82
CA GLU A 208 -12.07 -27.31 18.07
C GLU A 208 -12.49 -28.76 17.80
N GLU A 209 -13.27 -29.01 16.73
CA GLU A 209 -13.68 -30.36 16.28
C GLU A 209 -12.55 -31.16 15.62
N LEU A 210 -11.56 -30.50 15.00
CA LEU A 210 -10.38 -31.15 14.43
C LEU A 210 -9.32 -31.56 15.47
N MET A 211 -9.48 -31.09 16.72
CA MET A 211 -8.55 -31.32 17.83
C MET A 211 -9.11 -32.27 18.90
N SER A 212 -10.30 -32.82 18.70
CA SER A 212 -10.90 -33.92 19.48
C SER A 212 -10.79 -35.24 18.71
#